data_AF-A0A538IEB3-F1
#
_entry.id   AF-A0A538IEB3-F1
#
_cell.length_a   1.000
_cell.length_b   1.000
_cell.length_c   1.000
_cell.angle_alpha   90.00
_cell.angle_beta   90.00
_cell.angle_gamma   90.00
#
_symmetry.space_group_name_H-M   'P 1'
#
loop_
_entity.id
_entity.type
_entity.pdbx_description
1 polymer ?
#
loop_
_entity_poly.entity_id
_entity_poly.type
_entity_poly.pdbx_seq_one_letter_code
_entity_poly.pdbx_strand_id
1 'polypeptide(L)'
;MLVAALAAGCGGGSGDAAPPTTTIRQLRQFRIVFPEGFTRAQMALRVEAVAKIAQKESNRKVKVSRETYLAATAKPRVVAGFGARKLPLEGFLFPDTYDFDRKSTSAQLMGEQLAEFASKWS
;
A
#
# COMPACT_ATOMS: atom_id res chain seq x y z
N MET A 1 37.69 14.30 55.83
CA MET A 1 38.13 13.96 54.47
C MET A 1 37.69 12.53 54.19
N LEU A 2 36.47 12.38 53.65
CA LEU A 2 36.16 12.04 52.24
C LEU A 2 36.21 10.50 52.03
N VAL A 3 35.07 9.77 52.15
CA VAL A 3 34.21 9.15 51.06
C VAL A 3 34.96 8.01 50.34
N ALA A 4 34.49 6.77 50.11
CA ALA A 4 33.22 6.18 49.65
C ALA A 4 33.38 4.62 49.77
N ALA A 5 32.48 3.68 49.44
CA ALA A 5 31.20 3.64 48.73
C ALA A 5 30.48 2.29 49.01
N LEU A 6 29.21 2.26 48.56
CA LEU A 6 28.08 1.38 48.86
C LEU A 6 28.12 -0.05 48.30
N ALA A 7 27.27 -0.86 48.93
CA ALA A 7 27.04 -2.28 48.71
C ALA A 7 25.86 -2.58 47.77
N ALA A 8 25.84 -3.87 47.38
CA ALA A 8 24.68 -4.72 47.10
C ALA A 8 23.97 -4.57 45.75
N GLY A 9 23.75 -5.72 45.09
CA GLY A 9 23.17 -5.86 43.76
C GLY A 9 21.69 -6.20 43.74
N CYS A 10 21.18 -6.49 42.54
CA CYS A 10 20.07 -7.39 42.21
C CYS A 10 19.83 -7.35 40.69
N GLY A 11 19.53 -8.50 40.10
CA GLY A 11 19.28 -8.66 38.67
C GLY A 11 18.05 -7.90 38.17
N GLY A 12 18.11 -7.48 36.92
CA GLY A 12 16.97 -6.94 36.18
C GLY A 12 17.05 -7.46 34.75
N GLY A 13 16.12 -8.34 34.39
CA GLY A 13 16.01 -8.92 33.06
C GLY A 13 15.91 -7.84 31.98
N SER A 14 16.76 -7.95 30.98
CA SER A 14 16.64 -7.22 29.72
C SER A 14 15.44 -7.78 28.96
N GLY A 15 14.25 -7.31 29.32
CA GLY A 15 13.05 -7.51 28.51
C GLY A 15 13.21 -6.76 27.20
N ASP A 16 13.14 -7.52 26.11
CA ASP A 16 12.82 -7.07 24.75
C ASP A 16 11.91 -5.84 24.79
N ALA A 17 12.48 -4.68 24.42
CA ALA A 17 11.69 -3.49 24.16
C ALA A 17 10.92 -3.75 22.86
N ALA A 18 9.68 -4.26 22.99
CA ALA A 18 8.75 -4.37 21.88
C ALA A 18 8.65 -3.01 21.16
N PRO A 19 8.70 -2.98 19.81
CA PRO A 19 8.66 -1.73 19.08
C PRO A 19 7.36 -0.97 19.40
N PRO A 20 7.40 0.38 19.45
CA PRO A 20 6.24 1.17 19.80
C PRO A 20 5.10 0.88 18.82
N THR A 21 4.02 0.27 19.31
CA THR A 21 2.76 0.16 18.57
C THR A 21 2.22 1.58 18.45
N THR A 22 2.49 2.20 17.30
CA THR A 22 1.95 3.51 16.97
C THR A 22 0.46 3.32 16.74
N THR A 23 -0.35 3.59 17.76
CA THR A 23 -1.81 3.65 17.64
C THR A 23 -2.21 4.91 16.86
N ILE A 24 -1.79 4.99 15.59
CA ILE A 24 -2.53 5.77 14.59
C ILE A 24 -3.91 5.11 14.59
N ARG A 25 -4.97 5.86 14.91
CA ARG A 25 -6.37 5.48 14.71
C ARG A 25 -6.50 4.58 13.46
N GLN A 26 -6.45 3.26 13.66
CA GLN A 26 -6.09 2.35 12.57
C GLN A 26 -7.24 2.38 11.58
N LEU A 27 -6.95 2.92 10.40
CA LEU A 27 -7.93 2.88 9.33
C LEU A 27 -8.14 1.41 9.01
N ARG A 28 -9.41 0.98 8.92
CA ARG A 28 -9.71 -0.36 8.44
C ARG A 28 -9.06 -0.51 7.06
N GLN A 29 -8.13 -1.44 6.98
CA GLN A 29 -7.40 -1.77 5.76
C GLN A 29 -8.20 -2.82 4.99
N PHE A 30 -8.28 -2.62 3.69
CA PHE A 30 -8.94 -3.48 2.73
C PHE A 30 -7.92 -3.95 1.71
N ARG A 31 -8.21 -5.07 1.06
CA ARG A 31 -7.29 -5.72 0.13
C ARG A 31 -7.96 -5.95 -1.20
N ILE A 32 -7.26 -5.60 -2.28
CA ILE A 32 -7.69 -5.85 -3.65
C ILE A 32 -6.70 -6.80 -4.31
N VAL A 33 -7.21 -7.93 -4.79
CA VAL A 33 -6.44 -8.90 -5.57
C VAL A 33 -6.71 -8.65 -7.05
N PHE A 34 -5.64 -8.43 -7.82
CA PHE A 34 -5.67 -8.39 -9.28
C PHE A 34 -5.06 -9.66 -9.86
N PRO A 35 -5.87 -10.53 -10.50
CA PRO A 35 -5.34 -11.70 -11.20
C PRO A 35 -4.48 -11.31 -12.39
N GLU A 36 -3.56 -12.20 -12.76
CA GLU A 36 -2.81 -12.08 -14.00
C GLU A 36 -3.74 -12.09 -15.22
N GLY A 37 -3.26 -11.48 -16.32
CA GLY A 37 -4.01 -11.38 -17.57
C GLY A 37 -5.19 -10.39 -17.55
N PHE A 38 -5.44 -9.69 -16.44
CA PHE A 38 -6.46 -8.65 -16.38
C PHE A 38 -6.04 -7.43 -17.21
N THR A 39 -6.93 -7.02 -18.11
CA THR A 39 -6.84 -5.72 -18.79
C THR A 39 -7.07 -4.58 -17.79
N ARG A 40 -6.65 -3.36 -18.14
CA ARG A 40 -6.90 -2.17 -17.32
C ARG A 40 -8.39 -1.96 -17.01
N ALA A 41 -9.26 -2.31 -17.96
CA ALA A 41 -10.71 -2.22 -17.80
C ALA A 41 -11.22 -3.25 -16.78
N GLN A 42 -10.73 -4.49 -16.81
CA GLN A 42 -11.08 -5.54 -15.83
C GLN A 42 -10.56 -5.21 -14.44
N MET A 43 -9.35 -4.67 -14.33
CA MET A 43 -8.83 -4.14 -13.05
C MET A 43 -9.75 -3.05 -12.48
N ALA A 44 -10.23 -2.14 -13.33
CA ALA A 44 -11.14 -1.09 -12.88
C ALA A 44 -12.50 -1.64 -12.37
N LEU A 45 -13.01 -2.72 -12.96
CA LEU A 45 -14.21 -3.43 -12.46
C LEU A 45 -13.94 -4.09 -11.11
N ARG A 46 -12.75 -4.67 -10.93
CA ARG A 46 -12.33 -5.26 -9.64
C ARG A 46 -12.23 -4.18 -8.56
N VAL A 47 -11.67 -3.03 -8.90
CA VAL A 47 -11.63 -1.84 -8.04
C VAL A 47 -13.03 -1.42 -7.62
N GLU A 48 -13.97 -1.36 -8.56
CA GLU A 48 -15.37 -1.02 -8.28
C GLU A 48 -16.01 -1.97 -7.25
N ALA A 49 -15.86 -3.28 -7.47
CA ALA A 49 -16.45 -4.30 -6.61
C ALA A 49 -15.90 -4.23 -5.18
N VAL A 50 -14.57 -4.14 -5.03
CA VAL A 50 -13.93 -4.09 -3.72
C VAL A 50 -14.17 -2.74 -3.04
N ALA A 51 -14.20 -1.63 -3.77
CA ALA A 51 -14.54 -0.32 -3.21
C ALA A 51 -15.97 -0.28 -2.66
N LYS A 52 -16.94 -0.93 -3.32
CA LYS A 52 -18.33 -1.07 -2.82
C LYS A 52 -18.37 -1.88 -1.52
N ILE A 53 -17.64 -2.99 -1.45
CA ILE A 53 -17.52 -3.80 -0.22
C ILE A 53 -16.87 -2.95 0.90
N ALA A 54 -15.76 -2.28 0.61
CA ALA A 54 -15.07 -1.45 1.58
C ALA A 54 -15.96 -0.32 2.14
N GLN A 55 -16.78 0.30 1.30
CA GLN A 55 -17.75 1.31 1.73
C GLN A 55 -18.82 0.74 2.66
N LYS A 56 -19.37 -0.43 2.30
CA LYS A 56 -20.37 -1.14 3.11
C LYS A 56 -19.79 -1.55 4.47
N GLU A 57 -18.63 -2.20 4.49
CA GLU A 57 -18.00 -2.73 5.71
C GLU A 57 -17.44 -1.64 6.62
N SER A 58 -16.97 -0.51 6.07
CA SER A 58 -16.51 0.62 6.89
C SER A 58 -17.61 1.59 7.28
N ASN A 59 -18.79 1.51 6.66
CA ASN A 59 -19.85 2.53 6.71
C ASN A 59 -19.33 3.96 6.42
N ARG A 60 -18.35 4.07 5.51
CA ARG A 60 -17.68 5.33 5.14
C ARG A 60 -17.37 5.34 3.65
N LYS A 61 -17.26 6.54 3.06
CA LYS A 61 -16.80 6.70 1.68
C LYS A 61 -15.31 6.39 1.57
N VAL A 62 -14.93 5.64 0.53
CA VAL A 62 -13.54 5.41 0.13
C VAL A 62 -13.23 6.29 -1.09
N LYS A 63 -11.97 6.70 -1.26
CA LYS A 63 -11.57 7.55 -2.40
C LYS A 63 -11.27 6.76 -3.67
N VAL A 64 -11.02 5.47 -3.55
CA VAL A 64 -10.79 4.58 -4.68
C VAL A 64 -12.13 4.25 -5.35
N SER A 65 -12.20 4.41 -6.67
CA SER A 65 -13.36 4.07 -7.49
C SER A 65 -12.92 3.64 -8.88
N ARG A 66 -13.85 3.06 -9.66
CA ARG A 66 -13.58 2.70 -11.06
C ARG A 66 -13.13 3.90 -11.88
N GLU A 67 -13.83 5.01 -11.76
CA GLU A 67 -13.60 6.23 -12.54
C GLU A 67 -12.25 6.85 -12.19
N THR A 68 -11.96 6.96 -10.89
CA THR A 68 -10.68 7.51 -10.42
C THR A 68 -9.50 6.62 -10.79
N TYR A 69 -9.69 5.28 -10.83
CA TYR A 69 -8.68 4.33 -11.28
C TYR A 69 -8.45 4.39 -12.79
N LEU A 70 -9.51 4.44 -13.60
CA LEU A 70 -9.39 4.63 -15.04
C LEU A 70 -8.71 5.96 -15.38
N ALA A 71 -9.03 7.03 -14.65
CA ALA A 71 -8.41 8.33 -14.82
C ALA A 71 -6.92 8.33 -14.41
N ALA A 72 -6.59 7.71 -13.28
CA ALA A 72 -5.21 7.57 -12.83
C ALA A 72 -4.35 6.83 -13.86
N THR A 73 -4.90 5.75 -14.44
CA THR A 73 -4.20 4.87 -15.38
C THR A 73 -4.32 5.27 -16.86
N ALA A 74 -5.04 6.36 -17.18
CA ALA A 74 -5.30 6.75 -18.57
C ALA A 74 -4.07 7.30 -19.30
N LYS A 75 -3.20 8.02 -18.57
CA LYS A 75 -2.09 8.76 -19.19
C LYS A 75 -0.85 7.88 -19.29
N PRO A 76 -0.21 7.81 -20.48
CA PRO A 76 1.08 7.16 -20.63
C PRO A 76 2.14 7.71 -19.66
N ARG A 77 3.03 6.84 -19.16
CA ARG A 77 4.13 7.21 -18.25
C ARG A 77 5.45 6.62 -18.70
N VAL A 78 6.54 7.24 -18.28
CA VAL A 78 7.86 6.63 -18.37
C VAL A 78 7.92 5.51 -17.35
N VAL A 79 8.33 4.32 -17.77
CA VAL A 79 8.46 3.14 -16.93
C VAL A 79 9.94 2.80 -16.79
N ALA A 80 10.42 2.60 -15.56
CA ALA A 80 11.80 2.23 -15.30
C ALA A 80 12.17 0.96 -16.07
N GLY A 81 13.34 0.95 -16.72
CA GLY A 81 13.81 -0.18 -17.54
C GLY A 81 13.32 -0.19 -19.00
N PHE A 82 12.36 0.66 -19.38
CA PHE A 82 11.75 0.67 -20.73
C PHE A 82 12.05 1.95 -21.53
N GLY A 83 13.18 2.60 -21.23
CA GLY A 83 13.66 3.82 -21.90
C GLY A 83 12.92 5.10 -21.48
N ALA A 84 13.18 6.21 -22.17
CA ALA A 84 12.64 7.53 -21.82
C ALA A 84 11.26 7.85 -22.44
N ARG A 85 10.71 6.95 -23.26
CA ARG A 85 9.41 7.14 -23.91
C ARG A 85 8.28 6.93 -22.90
N LYS A 86 7.22 7.74 -23.03
CA LYS A 86 5.96 7.50 -22.29
C LYS A 86 5.20 6.34 -22.94
N LEU A 87 4.93 5.30 -22.17
CA LEU A 87 4.23 4.09 -22.60
C LEU A 87 2.83 4.02 -21.97
N PRO A 88 1.83 3.46 -22.67
CA PRO A 88 0.55 3.12 -22.05
C PRO A 88 0.80 2.18 -20.87
N LEU A 89 -0.01 2.30 -19.82
CA LEU A 89 0.22 1.56 -18.58
C LEU A 89 -0.33 0.12 -18.60
N GLU A 90 -1.15 -0.23 -19.59
CA GLU A 90 -1.59 -1.62 -19.74
C GLU A 90 -0.36 -2.53 -19.99
N GLY A 91 -0.25 -3.61 -19.22
CA GLY A 91 0.93 -4.48 -19.19
C GLY A 91 2.00 -4.08 -18.16
N PHE A 92 1.94 -2.87 -17.59
CA PHE A 92 2.84 -2.40 -16.52
C PHE A 92 2.17 -2.31 -15.16
N LEU A 93 0.83 -2.38 -15.11
CA LEU A 93 0.08 -2.47 -13.86
C LEU A 93 0.25 -3.90 -13.32
N PHE A 94 1.16 -4.07 -12.36
CA PHE A 94 1.50 -5.40 -11.87
C PHE A 94 0.29 -6.09 -11.21
N PRO A 95 0.00 -7.35 -11.58
CA PRO A 95 -1.09 -8.12 -11.00
C PRO A 95 -0.66 -8.73 -9.67
N ASP A 96 -1.03 -8.08 -8.58
CA ASP A 96 -0.80 -8.58 -7.23
C ASP A 96 -1.94 -8.15 -6.30
N THR A 97 -1.71 -8.35 -5.02
CA THR A 97 -2.56 -8.03 -3.91
C THR A 97 -2.10 -6.72 -3.30
N TYR A 98 -2.94 -5.69 -3.39
CA TYR A 98 -2.65 -4.38 -2.83
C TYR A 98 -3.56 -4.09 -1.67
N ASP A 99 -2.99 -3.47 -0.64
CA ASP A 99 -3.76 -2.98 0.48
C ASP A 99 -4.13 -1.51 0.28
N PHE A 100 -5.35 -1.15 0.66
CA PHE A 100 -5.80 0.23 0.62
C PHE A 100 -6.70 0.52 1.81
N ASP A 101 -6.78 1.78 2.20
CA ASP A 101 -7.73 2.25 3.19
C ASP A 101 -8.63 3.34 2.61
N ARG A 102 -9.51 3.89 3.43
CA ARG A 102 -10.45 4.94 2.98
C ARG A 102 -9.77 6.22 2.48
N LYS A 103 -8.52 6.48 2.88
CA LYS A 103 -7.71 7.64 2.47
C LYS A 103 -6.84 7.33 1.26
N SER A 104 -6.53 6.07 0.98
CA SER A 104 -5.83 5.63 -0.22
C SER A 104 -6.55 6.11 -1.47
N THR A 105 -5.79 6.52 -2.47
CA THR A 105 -6.29 7.01 -3.76
C THR A 105 -5.92 6.05 -4.87
N SER A 106 -6.67 6.07 -5.97
CA SER A 106 -6.37 5.23 -7.13
C SER A 106 -5.02 5.56 -7.77
N ALA A 107 -4.52 6.78 -7.58
CA ALA A 107 -3.17 7.17 -8.02
C ALA A 107 -2.07 6.54 -7.16
N GLN A 108 -2.29 6.39 -5.86
CA GLN A 108 -1.39 5.64 -4.97
C GLN A 108 -1.38 4.16 -5.33
N LEU A 109 -2.56 3.56 -5.55
CA LEU A 109 -2.68 2.16 -5.98
C LEU A 109 -1.91 1.90 -7.29
N MET A 110 -2.09 2.77 -8.30
CA MET A 110 -1.30 2.67 -9.53
C MET A 110 0.21 2.87 -9.28
N GLY A 111 0.58 3.78 -8.36
CA GLY A 111 1.98 3.98 -7.98
C GLY A 111 2.61 2.72 -7.39
N GLU A 112 1.90 2.04 -6.49
CA GLU A 112 2.31 0.75 -5.91
C GLU A 112 2.42 -0.34 -6.97
N GLN A 113 1.49 -0.40 -7.92
CA GLN A 113 1.54 -1.32 -9.05
C GLN A 113 2.79 -1.14 -9.93
N LEU A 114 3.14 0.11 -10.22
CA LEU A 114 4.34 0.43 -11.01
C LEU A 114 5.63 0.19 -10.22
N ALA A 115 5.62 0.44 -8.91
CA ALA A 115 6.75 0.17 -8.05
C ALA A 115 7.02 -1.34 -7.95
N GLU A 116 5.97 -2.15 -7.80
CA GLU A 116 6.08 -3.61 -7.76
C GLU A 116 6.60 -4.16 -9.10
N PHE A 117 6.06 -3.66 -10.21
CA PHE A 117 6.60 -3.97 -11.54
C PHE A 117 8.10 -3.68 -11.62
N ALA A 118 8.52 -2.48 -11.20
CA ALA A 118 9.93 -2.10 -11.23
C ALA A 118 10.80 -2.98 -10.31
N SER A 119 10.28 -3.40 -9.15
CA SER A 119 11.01 -4.27 -8.21
C SER A 119 11.17 -5.70 -8.71
N LYS A 120 10.27 -6.20 -9.55
CA LYS A 120 10.30 -7.58 -10.05
C LYS A 120 11.12 -7.73 -11.35
N TRP A 121 11.33 -6.62 -12.07
CA TRP A 121 12.10 -6.56 -13.32
C TRP A 121 13.45 -5.82 -13.17
N SER A 122 13.90 -5.56 -11.94
CA SER A 122 15.23 -5.01 -11.63
C SER A 122 16.32 -6.09 -11.65
#